data_AF-A0A8D9B8D9-F1
#
_entry.id   AF-A0A8D9B8D9-F1
#
_cell.length_a   1.000
_cell.length_b   1.000
_cell.length_c   1.000
_cell.angle_alpha   90.00
_cell.angle_beta   90.00
_cell.angle_gamma   90.00
#
_symmetry.space_group_name_H-M   'P 1'
#
loop_
_entity.id
_entity.type
_entity.pdbx_description
1 polymer ?
#
loop_
_entity_poly.entity_id
_entity_poly.type
_entity_poly.pdbx_seq_one_letter_code
_entity_poly.pdbx_strand_id
1 'polypeptide(L)'
;MNGESSLTEAERSTLNFIEDYKKHSALWDSNCKLYVNKTARKEALNQLGAKYNLDIHGVKNKIRSLRSYFSREEIKVRKSLGSEVAYESPWFAYKALLFKKDSHSQRQTRKPEETTAVVCEPRIPGGVSN
;
A
#
# COMPACT_ATOMS: atom_id res chain seq x y z
N MET A 1 29.77 -9.38 6.57
CA MET A 1 29.47 -8.95 5.17
C MET A 1 28.15 -8.22 5.23
N ASN A 2 28.21 -6.90 5.42
CA ASN A 2 27.04 -6.10 5.76
C ASN A 2 26.33 -5.68 4.47
N GLY A 3 25.29 -6.41 4.11
CA GLY A 3 24.34 -6.00 3.08
C GLY A 3 23.36 -4.98 3.65
N GLU A 4 23.85 -3.83 4.12
CA GLU A 4 22.97 -2.69 4.38
C GLU A 4 22.46 -2.19 3.03
N SER A 5 21.28 -2.66 2.63
CA SER A 5 20.46 -2.00 1.62
C SER A 5 20.08 -0.63 2.18
N SER A 6 20.98 0.33 2.05
CA SER A 6 20.75 1.71 2.45
C SER A 6 19.78 2.31 1.44
N LEU A 7 18.48 2.21 1.75
CA LEU A 7 17.43 2.86 0.99
C LEU A 7 17.73 4.36 0.94
N THR A 8 17.93 4.86 -0.27
CA THR A 8 18.18 6.27 -0.56
C THR A 8 16.95 7.11 -0.20
N GLU A 9 17.15 8.41 -0.01
CA GLU A 9 16.06 9.34 0.32
C GLU A 9 14.99 9.39 -0.79
N ALA A 10 15.40 9.25 -2.05
CA ALA A 10 14.50 9.17 -3.19
C ALA A 10 13.61 7.91 -3.14
N GLU A 11 14.16 6.78 -2.70
CA GLU A 11 13.41 5.53 -2.51
C GLU A 11 12.40 5.67 -1.37
N ARG A 12 12.81 6.27 -0.24
CA ARG A 12 11.90 6.56 0.88
C ARG A 12 10.77 7.49 0.48
N SER A 13 11.07 8.56 -0.27
CA SER A 13 10.07 9.47 -0.83
C SER A 13 9.10 8.73 -1.76
N THR A 14 9.61 7.79 -2.55
CA THR A 14 8.79 6.96 -3.45
C THR A 14 7.91 5.97 -2.67
N LEU A 15 8.41 5.37 -1.59
CA LEU A 15 7.62 4.51 -0.70
C LEU A 15 6.49 5.31 -0.04
N ASN A 16 6.79 6.50 0.46
CA ASN A 16 5.80 7.39 1.04
C ASN A 16 4.73 7.79 0.02
N PHE A 17 5.15 8.05 -1.23
CA PHE A 17 4.24 8.32 -2.34
C PHE A 17 3.30 7.13 -2.62
N ILE A 18 3.83 5.90 -2.57
CA ILE A 18 3.03 4.69 -2.77
C ILE A 18 2.04 4.50 -1.62
N GLU A 19 2.42 4.77 -0.38
CA GLU A 19 1.53 4.69 0.78
C GLU A 19 0.39 5.71 0.71
N ASP A 20 0.67 6.95 0.30
CA ASP A 20 -0.40 7.93 0.03
C ASP A 20 -1.26 7.49 -1.14
N TYR A 21 -0.66 7.02 -2.24
CA TYR A 21 -1.38 6.51 -3.40
C TYR A 21 -2.31 5.34 -3.04
N LYS A 22 -1.88 4.44 -2.14
CA LYS A 22 -2.66 3.29 -1.64
C LYS A 22 -3.91 3.73 -0.88
N LYS A 23 -3.84 4.81 -0.10
CA LYS A 23 -5.00 5.37 0.63
C LYS A 23 -6.08 5.89 -0.33
N HIS A 24 -5.69 6.30 -1.54
CA HIS A 24 -6.59 6.89 -2.52
C HIS A 24 -7.08 5.84 -3.52
N SER A 25 -8.02 5.00 -3.08
CA SER A 25 -8.65 3.93 -3.90
C SER A 25 -9.23 4.45 -5.22
N ALA A 26 -9.68 5.71 -5.27
CA ALA A 26 -10.15 6.37 -6.48
C ALA A 26 -9.11 6.41 -7.64
N LEU A 27 -7.82 6.22 -7.36
CA LEU A 27 -6.75 6.25 -8.36
C LEU A 27 -6.32 4.88 -8.89
N TRP A 28 -6.57 3.81 -8.14
CA TRP A 28 -6.00 2.49 -8.43
C TRP A 28 -7.02 1.37 -8.46
N ASP A 29 -8.13 1.52 -7.74
CA ASP A 29 -9.17 0.51 -7.65
C ASP A 29 -10.26 0.75 -8.67
N SER A 30 -10.22 0.02 -9.78
CA SER A 30 -11.25 0.06 -10.82
C SER A 30 -12.63 -0.42 -10.35
N ASN A 31 -12.70 -1.16 -9.23
CA ASN A 31 -13.95 -1.70 -8.68
C ASN A 31 -14.65 -0.71 -7.73
N CYS A 32 -13.96 0.36 -7.29
CA CYS A 32 -14.57 1.38 -6.47
C CYS A 32 -15.48 2.29 -7.30
N LYS A 33 -16.70 2.57 -6.81
CA LYS A 33 -17.59 3.59 -7.42
C LYS A 33 -16.93 4.97 -7.52
N LEU A 34 -15.95 5.25 -6.65
CA LEU A 34 -15.14 6.47 -6.66
C LEU A 34 -14.18 6.57 -7.86
N TYR A 35 -13.83 5.45 -8.51
CA TYR A 35 -13.01 5.46 -9.73
C TYR A 35 -13.75 6.10 -10.91
N VAL A 36 -15.09 5.94 -10.96
CA VAL A 36 -15.96 6.59 -11.93
C VAL A 36 -16.11 8.09 -11.61
N ASN A 37 -15.95 8.47 -10.34
CA ASN A 37 -16.06 9.85 -9.91
C ASN A 37 -14.85 10.67 -10.36
N LYS A 38 -15.03 11.41 -11.46
CA LYS A 38 -14.02 12.31 -12.05
C LYS A 38 -13.50 13.34 -11.04
N THR A 39 -14.36 13.82 -10.14
CA THR A 39 -14.01 14.80 -9.10
C THR A 39 -13.06 14.17 -8.09
N ALA A 40 -13.43 13.04 -7.50
CA ALA A 40 -12.60 12.33 -6.52
C ALA A 40 -11.22 11.96 -7.10
N ARG A 41 -11.19 11.53 -8.38
CA ARG A 41 -9.93 11.23 -9.07
C ARG A 41 -9.05 12.47 -9.24
N LYS A 42 -9.64 13.60 -9.64
CA LYS A 42 -8.90 14.86 -9.82
C LYS A 42 -8.38 15.39 -8.49
N GLU A 43 -9.20 15.36 -7.45
CA GLU A 43 -8.79 15.77 -6.10
C GLU A 43 -7.65 14.90 -5.57
N ALA A 44 -7.74 13.58 -5.73
CA ALA A 44 -6.69 12.66 -5.33
C ALA A 44 -5.36 12.93 -6.05
N LEU A 45 -5.40 13.19 -7.36
CA LEU A 45 -4.20 13.59 -8.12
C LEU A 45 -3.67 14.96 -7.66
N ASN A 46 -4.55 15.91 -7.35
CA ASN A 46 -4.16 17.23 -6.89
C ASN A 46 -3.53 17.18 -5.50
N GLN A 47 -4.06 16.37 -4.58
CA GLN A 47 -3.46 16.17 -3.25
C GLN A 47 -2.06 15.56 -3.33
N LEU A 48 -1.87 14.53 -4.16
CA LEU A 48 -0.54 13.96 -4.43
C LEU A 48 0.38 14.99 -5.09
N GLY A 49 -0.13 15.76 -6.05
CA GLY A 49 0.62 16.80 -6.73
C GLY A 49 1.11 17.89 -5.76
N ALA A 50 0.21 18.41 -4.93
CA ALA A 50 0.54 19.40 -3.92
C ALA A 50 1.55 18.89 -2.88
N LYS A 51 1.40 17.64 -2.41
CA LYS A 51 2.29 17.06 -1.40
C LYS A 51 3.70 16.80 -1.92
N TYR A 52 3.82 16.36 -3.18
CA TYR A 52 5.10 15.99 -3.78
C TYR A 52 5.65 17.06 -4.74
N ASN A 53 5.02 18.24 -4.80
CA ASN A 53 5.34 19.31 -5.76
C ASN A 53 5.41 18.79 -7.21
N LEU A 54 4.43 17.98 -7.60
CA LEU A 54 4.30 17.41 -8.94
C LEU A 54 3.04 17.94 -9.62
N ASP A 55 3.12 18.20 -10.91
CA ASP A 55 1.93 18.45 -11.70
C ASP A 55 1.06 17.17 -11.80
N ILE A 56 -0.23 17.32 -12.05
CA ILE A 56 -1.17 16.20 -12.29
C ILE A 56 -0.59 15.22 -13.33
N HIS A 57 0.03 15.74 -14.40
CA HIS A 57 0.69 14.92 -15.40
C HIS A 57 1.90 14.17 -14.82
N GLY A 58 2.73 14.85 -14.01
CA GLY A 58 3.88 14.27 -13.32
C GLY A 58 3.48 13.15 -12.37
N VAL A 59 2.44 13.34 -11.58
CA VAL A 59 1.86 12.31 -10.69
C VAL A 59 1.40 11.10 -11.49
N LYS A 60 0.64 11.32 -12.57
CA LYS A 60 0.17 10.22 -13.45
C LYS A 60 1.34 9.47 -14.07
N ASN A 61 2.37 10.18 -14.51
CA ASN A 61 3.55 9.55 -15.09
C ASN A 61 4.33 8.74 -14.05
N LYS A 62 4.48 9.26 -12.83
CA LYS A 62 5.13 8.54 -11.72
C LYS A 62 4.38 7.25 -11.38
N ILE A 63 3.05 7.30 -11.28
CA ILE A 63 2.20 6.12 -11.09
C ILE A 63 2.36 5.14 -12.27
N ARG A 64 2.36 5.63 -13.52
CA ARG A 64 2.52 4.79 -14.71
C ARG A 64 3.86 4.06 -14.70
N SER A 65 4.95 4.76 -14.37
CA SER A 65 6.27 4.18 -14.24
C SER A 65 6.28 3.09 -13.17
N LEU A 66 5.81 3.39 -11.96
CA LEU A 66 5.71 2.41 -10.85
C LEU A 66 4.94 1.15 -11.25
N ARG A 67 3.78 1.31 -11.88
CA ARG A 67 3.00 0.17 -12.39
C ARG A 67 3.74 -0.63 -13.45
N SER A 68 4.48 0.04 -14.33
CA SER A 68 5.24 -0.61 -15.40
C SER A 68 6.38 -1.46 -14.83
N TYR A 69 7.12 -0.93 -13.86
CA TYR A 69 8.14 -1.69 -13.13
C TYR A 69 7.54 -2.88 -12.38
N PHE A 70 6.43 -2.65 -11.66
CA PHE A 70 5.73 -3.72 -10.94
C PHE A 70 5.30 -4.86 -11.87
N SER A 71 4.68 -4.55 -13.02
CA SER A 71 4.25 -5.59 -13.97
C SER A 71 5.42 -6.38 -14.54
N ARG A 72 6.58 -5.76 -14.78
CA ARG A 72 7.79 -6.46 -15.23
C ARG A 72 8.31 -7.42 -14.16
N GLU A 73 8.39 -6.96 -12.92
CA GLU A 73 8.82 -7.79 -11.80
C GLU A 73 7.82 -8.92 -11.53
N GLU A 74 6.52 -8.65 -11.61
CA GLU A 74 5.46 -9.66 -11.47
C GLU A 74 5.55 -10.76 -12.53
N ILE A 75 5.87 -10.40 -13.79
CA ILE A 75 6.10 -11.40 -14.84
C ILE A 75 7.29 -12.30 -14.50
N LYS A 76 8.39 -11.75 -13.95
CA LYS A 76 9.55 -12.55 -13.53
C LYS A 76 9.21 -13.49 -12.38
N VAL A 77 8.54 -12.97 -11.34
CA VAL A 77 8.07 -13.78 -10.20
C VAL A 77 7.09 -14.86 -10.66
N ARG A 78 6.17 -14.55 -11.58
CA ARG A 78 5.25 -15.55 -12.16
C ARG A 78 6.00 -16.63 -12.95
N LYS A 79 7.07 -16.28 -13.67
CA LYS A 79 7.89 -17.24 -14.40
C LYS A 79 8.72 -18.14 -13.48
N SER A 80 9.15 -17.64 -12.33
CA SER A 80 9.93 -18.43 -11.36
C SER A 80 9.07 -19.38 -10.51
N LEU A 81 7.76 -19.16 -10.41
CA LEU A 81 6.82 -20.04 -9.69
C LEU A 81 6.78 -21.50 -10.22
N GLY A 82 7.37 -21.78 -11.39
CA GLY A 82 7.58 -23.13 -11.92
C GLY A 82 9.00 -23.67 -11.76
N SER A 83 9.86 -22.99 -11.01
CA SER A 83 11.27 -23.35 -10.76
C SER A 83 11.47 -23.62 -9.27
N GLU A 84 12.45 -24.45 -8.90
CA GLU A 84 12.77 -24.78 -7.50
C GLU A 84 13.21 -23.56 -6.67
N VAL A 85 13.60 -22.45 -7.33
CA VAL A 85 14.02 -21.21 -6.66
C VAL A 85 12.95 -20.13 -6.79
N ALA A 86 12.33 -19.77 -5.67
CA ALA A 86 11.42 -18.63 -5.61
C ALA A 86 12.19 -17.32 -5.90
N TYR A 87 11.86 -16.65 -7.01
CA TYR A 87 12.40 -15.32 -7.29
C TYR A 87 11.69 -14.28 -6.44
N GLU A 88 12.41 -13.70 -5.48
CA GLU A 88 11.98 -12.48 -4.79
C GLU A 88 12.49 -11.26 -5.55
N SER A 89 11.57 -10.33 -5.89
CA SER A 89 11.97 -9.09 -6.56
C SER A 89 12.84 -8.25 -5.60
N PRO A 90 14.06 -7.85 -6.00
CA PRO A 90 14.93 -6.99 -5.20
C PRO A 90 14.45 -5.52 -5.19
N TRP A 91 13.36 -5.21 -5.88
CA TRP A 91 12.88 -3.84 -5.99
C TRP A 91 12.20 -3.37 -4.70
N PHE A 92 12.76 -2.33 -4.08
CA PHE A 92 12.30 -1.78 -2.80
C PHE A 92 10.79 -1.46 -2.76
N ALA A 93 10.23 -1.00 -3.88
CA ALA A 93 8.81 -0.64 -4.00
C ALA A 93 7.90 -1.82 -4.40
N TYR A 94 8.45 -3.01 -4.69
CA TYR A 94 7.66 -4.20 -5.04
C TYR A 94 6.74 -4.61 -3.88
N LYS A 95 7.29 -4.68 -2.66
CA LYS A 95 6.53 -4.97 -1.43
C LYS A 95 5.45 -3.93 -1.17
N ALA A 96 5.74 -2.66 -1.45
CA ALA A 96 4.78 -1.57 -1.28
C ALA A 96 3.65 -1.59 -2.32
N LEU A 97 3.82 -2.22 -3.49
CA LEU A 97 2.81 -2.32 -4.55
C LEU A 97 2.05 -3.67 -4.56
N LEU A 98 2.45 -4.62 -3.72
CA LEU A 98 1.81 -5.93 -3.59
C LEU A 98 0.32 -5.85 -3.20
N PHE A 99 -0.11 -4.80 -2.48
CA PHE A 99 -1.53 -4.59 -2.14
C PHE A 99 -2.44 -4.53 -3.37
N LYS A 100 -1.91 -4.09 -4.52
CA LYS A 100 -2.65 -3.98 -5.78
C LYS A 100 -2.91 -5.35 -6.43
N LYS A 101 -2.15 -6.39 -6.03
CA LYS A 101 -2.43 -7.78 -6.37
C LYS A 101 -3.43 -8.37 -5.36
N ASP A 102 -3.28 -8.03 -4.09
CA ASP A 102 -4.14 -8.48 -2.99
C ASP A 102 -5.59 -8.02 -3.13
N SER A 103 -5.85 -6.88 -3.76
CA SER A 103 -7.22 -6.39 -4.04
C SER A 103 -8.08 -7.32 -4.91
N HIS A 104 -7.48 -8.27 -5.63
CA HIS A 104 -8.19 -9.34 -6.34
C HIS A 104 -8.33 -10.64 -5.54
N SER A 105 -7.73 -10.70 -4.36
CA SER A 105 -7.70 -11.85 -3.46
C SER A 105 -7.98 -11.43 -2.01
N GLN A 106 -9.00 -10.61 -1.79
CA GLN A 106 -9.70 -10.60 -0.50
C GLN A 106 -10.50 -11.91 -0.35
N ARG A 107 -9.77 -13.02 -0.29
CA ARG A 107 -10.10 -14.17 0.52
C ARG A 107 -9.02 -14.26 1.60
N GLN A 108 -9.24 -13.45 2.64
CA GLN A 108 -8.96 -13.79 4.03
C GLN A 108 -7.50 -14.09 4.41
N THR A 109 -6.83 -13.12 5.01
CA THR A 109 -6.09 -13.38 6.26
C THR A 109 -6.30 -12.20 7.22
N ARG A 110 -7.20 -12.43 8.18
CA ARG A 110 -7.20 -11.68 9.44
C ARG A 110 -5.84 -11.94 10.09
N LYS A 111 -5.14 -10.90 10.52
CA LYS A 111 -4.03 -11.08 11.46
C LYS A 111 -4.59 -11.80 12.70
N PRO A 112 -4.04 -12.93 13.15
CA PRO A 112 -4.20 -13.30 14.55
C PRO A 112 -3.36 -12.30 15.32
N GLU A 113 -4.01 -11.26 15.84
CA GLU A 113 -3.44 -10.48 16.92
C GLU A 113 -3.34 -11.44 18.10
N GLU A 114 -2.09 -11.69 18.48
CA GLU A 114 -1.71 -12.58 19.57
C GLU A 114 -2.47 -12.15 20.83
N THR A 115 -3.32 -13.06 21.28
CA THR A 115 -3.96 -12.98 22.58
C THR A 115 -2.86 -12.96 23.64
N THR A 116 -2.87 -11.98 24.55
CA THR A 116 -2.34 -12.18 25.89
C THR A 116 -3.04 -11.24 26.88
N ALA A 117 -3.58 -11.88 27.91
CA ALA A 117 -3.94 -11.39 29.23
C ALA A 117 -5.15 -10.46 29.36
N VAL A 118 -6.28 -11.12 29.60
CA VAL A 118 -7.27 -10.73 30.60
C VAL A 118 -6.60 -10.26 31.92
N VAL A 119 -6.90 -9.04 32.35
CA VAL A 119 -7.12 -8.75 33.77
C VAL A 119 -8.35 -7.86 33.84
N CYS A 120 -9.44 -8.43 34.37
CA CYS A 120 -10.57 -7.67 34.87
C CYS A 120 -10.09 -6.77 36.01
N GLU A 121 -10.11 -5.46 35.80
CA GLU A 121 -10.04 -4.48 36.89
C GLU A 121 -11.46 -4.27 37.44
N PRO A 122 -11.76 -4.59 38.70
CA PRO A 122 -13.05 -4.28 39.30
C PRO A 122 -13.10 -2.80 39.65
N ARG A 123 -13.89 -2.00 38.93
CA ARG A 123 -14.15 -0.60 39.27
C ARG A 123 -15.53 -0.47 39.93
N ILE A 124 -15.53 -0.39 41.26
CA ILE A 124 -16.64 0.14 42.07
C ILE A 124 -16.48 1.67 42.09
N PRO A 125 -17.50 2.46 41.72
CA PRO A 125 -18.35 3.19 42.70
C PRO A 125 -19.82 3.24 42.22
N GLY A 126 -20.87 3.26 43.05
CA GLY A 126 -21.12 4.10 44.21
C GLY A 126 -22.46 4.82 43.99
N GLY A 127 -23.43 4.52 44.85
CA GLY A 127 -24.75 5.13 45.13
C GLY A 127 -25.40 6.17 44.21
N VAL A 128 -26.71 6.01 44.02
CA VAL A 128 -27.67 7.13 44.17
C VAL A 128 -28.96 6.62 44.81
N SER A 129 -29.30 7.22 45.95
CA SER A 129 -30.63 7.24 46.55
C SER A 129 -31.55 8.13 45.73
N ASN A 130 -32.81 7.70 45.53
CA ASN A 130 -34.03 8.37 46.02
C ASN A 130 -35.27 7.65 45.47
#